data_AF-A0A183IIG7-F1
#
_entry.id   AF-A0A183IIG7-F1
#
_cell.length_a   1.000
_cell.length_b   1.000
_cell.length_c   1.000
_cell.angle_alpha   90.00
_cell.angle_beta   90.00
_cell.angle_gamma   90.00
#
_symmetry.space_group_name_H-M   'P 1'
#
loop_
_entity.id
_entity.type
_entity.pdbx_description
1 polymer ?
#
loop_
_entity_poly.entity_id
_entity_poly.type
_entity_poly.pdbx_seq_one_letter_code
_entity_poly.pdbx_strand_id
1 'polypeptide(L)'
;MTLLRLPSSPFLCFVRTAKRRGVKAQRLMKEKRQTGGAEGKKVEQVKSKGRSFRSRRDATQISVVSQYPPLPLRLVKRKEKPADDVWLKAAYVRPVYSIAEAIEMHRELQHPTMFNNVAAPVVLRLDLNMELEKKNHYLESTSKLILMPHTFHHDQKRTILAFVKNPDLQISALEAGAEIAGGPELVKKVSC
;
A
#
# COMPACT_ATOMS: atom_id res chain seq x y z
N MET A 1 31.35 100.32 7.90
CA MET A 1 31.07 100.45 6.46
C MET A 1 30.00 99.43 6.09
N THR A 2 28.94 99.90 5.42
CA THR A 2 28.10 99.21 4.41
C THR A 2 27.47 97.83 4.72
N LEU A 3 26.16 97.88 5.00
CA LEU A 3 25.03 97.40 4.19
C LEU A 3 24.94 95.93 3.67
N LEU A 4 23.76 95.36 4.00
CA LEU A 4 22.81 94.60 3.16
C LEU A 4 23.09 93.13 2.78
N ARG A 5 22.24 92.20 3.27
CA ARG A 5 21.08 91.63 2.51
C ARG A 5 20.31 90.56 3.31
N LEU A 6 18.99 90.74 3.40
CA LEU A 6 17.96 89.71 3.61
C LEU A 6 17.55 89.11 2.23
N PRO A 7 16.65 88.10 2.09
CA PRO A 7 16.20 87.00 2.95
C PRO A 7 16.07 85.62 2.21
N SER A 8 15.87 84.51 2.94
CA SER A 8 14.84 83.51 2.60
C SER A 8 14.50 82.69 3.86
N SER A 9 13.22 82.66 4.20
CA SER A 9 12.64 81.95 5.35
C SER A 9 11.63 80.92 4.82
N PRO A 10 10.94 80.14 5.68
CA PRO A 10 11.33 79.49 6.93
C PRO A 10 11.04 77.98 6.83
N PHE A 11 11.47 77.12 7.76
CA PHE A 11 10.55 76.13 8.32
C PHE A 11 11.03 75.67 9.70
N LEU A 12 10.05 75.62 10.58
CA LEU A 12 10.07 75.53 12.04
C LEU A 12 10.84 74.35 12.65
N CYS A 13 11.39 74.65 13.83
CA CYS A 13 11.70 73.77 14.97
C CYS A 13 10.79 72.55 15.16
N PHE A 14 11.36 71.43 15.64
CA PHE A 14 11.00 70.91 16.97
C PHE A 14 12.01 69.87 17.51
N VAL A 15 11.93 69.68 18.82
CA VAL A 15 12.96 69.25 19.77
C VAL A 15 13.08 67.72 19.89
N ARG A 16 14.30 67.23 20.18
CA ARG A 16 14.58 65.86 20.63
C ARG A 16 13.88 65.56 21.97
N THR A 17 13.04 64.53 22.04
CA THR A 17 13.02 63.59 23.18
C THR A 17 12.60 62.19 22.72
N ALA A 18 13.30 61.17 23.21
CA ALA A 18 13.02 59.76 23.01
C ALA A 18 12.62 59.12 24.36
N LYS A 19 11.51 58.36 24.43
CA LYS A 19 11.29 57.40 25.53
C LYS A 19 10.28 56.27 25.23
N ARG A 20 10.86 55.09 24.95
CA ARG A 20 10.53 53.73 25.44
C ARG A 20 9.04 53.30 25.54
N ARG A 21 8.52 52.68 24.48
CA ARG A 21 7.38 51.74 24.52
C ARG A 21 7.75 50.47 23.75
N GLY A 22 8.19 49.42 24.43
CA GLY A 22 8.52 48.14 23.76
C GLY A 22 9.20 47.10 24.65
N VAL A 23 9.97 47.53 25.65
CA VAL A 23 10.76 46.61 26.49
C VAL A 23 9.88 45.81 27.49
N LYS A 24 8.77 46.38 27.96
CA LYS A 24 7.87 45.72 28.93
C LYS A 24 7.08 44.56 28.30
N ALA A 25 6.68 44.70 27.03
CA ALA A 25 6.01 43.65 26.28
C ALA A 25 6.94 42.46 25.99
N GLN A 26 8.21 42.73 25.69
CA GLN A 26 9.21 41.69 25.46
C GLN A 26 9.57 40.91 26.73
N ARG A 27 9.60 41.56 27.91
CA ARG A 27 9.82 40.87 29.19
C ARG A 27 8.64 39.95 29.54
N LEU A 28 7.40 40.41 29.38
CA LEU A 28 6.18 39.61 29.58
C LEU A 28 6.12 38.38 28.64
N MET A 29 6.53 38.53 27.38
CA MET A 29 6.61 37.41 26.41
C MET A 29 7.68 36.38 26.79
N LYS A 30 8.81 36.82 27.36
CA LYS A 30 9.91 35.93 27.78
C LYS A 30 9.55 35.19 29.06
N GLU A 31 8.85 35.84 29.98
CA GLU A 31 8.35 35.27 31.22
C GLU A 31 7.25 34.22 30.97
N LYS A 32 6.29 34.50 30.06
CA LYS A 32 5.29 33.52 29.59
C LYS A 32 5.90 32.30 28.87
N ARG A 33 7.05 32.46 28.21
CA ARG A 33 7.80 31.36 27.59
C ARG A 33 8.57 30.51 28.60
N GLN A 34 8.95 31.08 29.74
CA GLN A 34 9.66 30.37 30.81
C GLN A 34 8.70 29.65 31.76
N THR A 35 7.50 30.21 31.99
CA THR A 35 6.46 29.57 32.82
C THR A 35 5.56 28.61 32.03
N GLY A 36 5.51 28.72 30.70
CA GLY A 36 4.70 27.85 29.82
C GLY A 36 5.31 26.47 29.51
N GLY A 37 6.30 26.02 30.29
CA GLY A 37 6.77 24.64 30.24
C GLY A 37 5.74 23.72 30.89
N ALA A 38 5.12 22.85 30.08
CA ALA A 38 4.23 21.77 30.47
C ALA A 38 2.76 22.12 30.76
N GLU A 39 2.02 22.57 29.74
CA GLU A 39 0.61 22.18 29.60
C GLU A 39 0.35 21.76 28.14
N GLY A 40 0.29 20.45 27.93
CA GLY A 40 -0.02 19.88 26.62
C GLY A 40 -1.39 20.34 26.15
N LYS A 41 -1.47 20.84 24.91
CA LYS A 41 -2.74 20.94 24.19
C LYS A 41 -3.33 19.53 24.11
N LYS A 42 -4.30 19.24 24.98
CA LYS A 42 -5.21 18.11 24.82
C LYS A 42 -6.02 18.42 23.57
N VAL A 43 -5.62 17.86 22.43
CA VAL A 43 -6.44 17.87 21.22
C VAL A 43 -7.68 17.06 21.58
N GLU A 44 -8.77 17.77 21.85
CA GLU A 44 -10.08 17.17 22.02
C GLU A 44 -10.42 16.48 20.70
N GLN A 45 -10.35 15.14 20.70
CA GLN A 45 -10.80 14.35 19.57
C GLN A 45 -12.30 14.55 19.43
N VAL A 46 -12.70 15.48 18.56
CA VAL A 46 -14.04 15.50 18.03
C VAL A 46 -14.22 14.16 17.31
N LYS A 47 -14.92 13.22 17.96
CA LYS A 47 -15.41 12.00 17.32
C LYS A 47 -16.45 12.43 16.30
N SER A 48 -16.00 12.89 15.13
CA SER A 48 -16.84 12.89 13.96
C SER A 48 -17.25 11.43 13.77
N LYS A 49 -18.55 11.14 13.94
CA LYS A 49 -19.15 9.90 13.45
C LYS A 49 -19.06 9.95 11.93
N GLY A 50 -17.86 9.76 11.39
CA GLY A 50 -17.68 9.38 10.01
C GLY A 50 -18.46 8.09 9.85
N ARG A 51 -19.55 8.14 9.08
CA ARG A 51 -20.10 6.91 8.51
C ARG A 51 -18.91 6.27 7.81
N SER A 52 -18.42 5.16 8.34
CA SER A 52 -17.37 4.39 7.69
C SER A 52 -17.87 4.16 6.27
N PHE A 53 -17.24 4.79 5.29
CA PHE A 53 -17.45 4.43 3.90
C PHE A 53 -17.05 2.96 3.85
N ARG A 54 -18.04 2.06 3.85
CA ARG A 54 -17.77 0.64 3.63
C ARG A 54 -17.29 0.61 2.19
N SER A 55 -15.98 0.71 2.02
CA SER A 55 -15.30 0.33 0.80
C SER A 55 -16.01 -0.92 0.32
N ARG A 56 -16.72 -0.85 -0.80
CA ARG A 56 -17.18 -2.06 -1.49
C ARG A 56 -15.89 -2.81 -1.72
N ARG A 57 -15.62 -3.82 -0.90
CA ARG A 57 -14.49 -4.70 -1.12
C ARG A 57 -14.71 -5.23 -2.53
N ASP A 58 -13.81 -4.90 -3.44
CA ASP A 58 -13.88 -5.41 -4.81
C ASP A 58 -14.04 -6.93 -4.72
N ALA A 59 -14.87 -7.53 -5.57
CA ALA A 59 -15.21 -8.95 -5.47
C ALA A 59 -13.97 -9.87 -5.46
N THR A 60 -12.87 -9.38 -6.02
CA THR A 60 -11.52 -9.98 -6.03
C THR A 60 -10.90 -10.12 -4.64
N GLN A 61 -11.24 -9.26 -3.68
CA GLN A 61 -10.69 -9.28 -2.31
C GLN A 61 -11.52 -10.09 -1.31
N ILE A 62 -12.70 -10.61 -1.71
CA ILE A 62 -13.54 -11.41 -0.83
C ILE A 62 -12.94 -12.81 -0.75
N SER A 63 -12.48 -13.26 0.42
CA SER A 63 -11.94 -14.61 0.64
C SER A 63 -12.88 -15.67 0.02
N VAL A 64 -12.32 -16.66 -0.66
CA VAL A 64 -13.05 -17.83 -1.19
C VAL A 64 -13.97 -18.42 -0.11
N VAL A 65 -13.50 -18.51 1.12
CA VAL A 65 -14.28 -18.96 2.29
C VAL A 65 -15.44 -18.02 2.60
N SER A 66 -15.29 -16.70 2.45
CA SER A 66 -16.43 -15.78 2.62
C SER A 66 -17.40 -15.84 1.45
N GLN A 67 -16.93 -16.05 0.22
CA GLN A 67 -17.80 -16.26 -0.93
C GLN A 67 -18.57 -17.58 -0.78
N TYR A 68 -17.92 -18.59 -0.20
CA TYR A 68 -18.40 -19.96 -0.07
C TYR A 68 -18.09 -20.51 1.33
N PRO A 69 -18.87 -20.11 2.35
CA PRO A 69 -18.61 -20.53 3.71
C PRO A 69 -18.76 -22.04 3.86
N PRO A 70 -17.84 -22.71 4.59
CA PRO A 70 -18.03 -24.10 4.96
C PRO A 70 -19.36 -24.21 5.71
N LEU A 71 -20.16 -25.20 5.33
CA LEU A 71 -21.49 -25.37 5.89
C LEU A 71 -21.37 -25.67 7.40
N PRO A 72 -22.21 -25.06 8.25
CA PRO A 72 -22.28 -25.46 9.64
C PRO A 72 -22.71 -26.92 9.69
N LEU A 73 -21.96 -27.74 10.44
CA LEU A 73 -22.11 -29.20 10.53
C LEU A 73 -23.52 -29.70 10.91
N ARG A 74 -24.46 -28.81 11.27
CA ARG A 74 -25.63 -29.19 12.06
C ARG A 74 -27.00 -29.23 11.36
N LEU A 75 -27.28 -28.58 10.21
CA LEU A 75 -28.71 -28.36 9.88
C LEU A 75 -29.23 -28.51 8.43
N VAL A 76 -28.44 -28.83 7.40
CA VAL A 76 -29.04 -29.16 6.10
C VAL A 76 -28.28 -30.30 5.43
N LYS A 77 -28.86 -31.51 5.44
CA LYS A 77 -28.35 -32.65 4.67
C LYS A 77 -28.64 -32.39 3.18
N ARG A 78 -27.73 -31.68 2.51
CA ARG A 78 -27.76 -31.46 1.07
C ARG A 78 -27.41 -32.77 0.36
N LYS A 79 -28.02 -33.01 -0.79
CA LYS A 79 -27.71 -34.18 -1.64
C LYS A 79 -26.38 -33.96 -2.37
N GLU A 80 -25.63 -35.02 -2.64
CA GLU A 80 -24.29 -34.91 -3.26
C GLU A 80 -24.38 -34.71 -4.78
N LYS A 81 -25.17 -35.53 -5.47
CA LYS A 81 -25.38 -35.46 -6.90
C LYS A 81 -26.87 -35.34 -7.22
N PRO A 82 -27.26 -34.44 -8.13
CA PRO A 82 -28.62 -34.39 -8.65
C PRO A 82 -28.89 -35.62 -9.50
N ALA A 83 -30.08 -36.21 -9.31
CA ALA A 83 -30.56 -37.30 -10.17
C ALA A 83 -31.18 -36.78 -11.45
N ASP A 84 -31.78 -35.59 -11.38
CA ASP A 84 -32.51 -34.95 -12.48
C ASP A 84 -31.64 -33.92 -13.21
N ASP A 85 -31.96 -33.67 -14.47
CA ASP A 85 -31.30 -32.65 -15.30
C ASP A 85 -31.55 -31.23 -14.76
N VAL A 86 -32.72 -31.00 -14.17
CA VAL A 86 -33.12 -29.71 -13.61
C VAL A 86 -33.22 -29.81 -12.09
N TRP A 87 -32.37 -29.06 -11.40
CA TRP A 87 -32.27 -29.11 -9.94
C TRP A 87 -31.92 -27.74 -9.34
N LEU A 88 -32.29 -27.56 -8.07
CA LEU A 88 -32.02 -26.33 -7.34
C LEU A 88 -30.61 -26.33 -6.78
N LYS A 89 -29.77 -25.38 -7.24
CA LYS A 89 -28.36 -25.27 -6.83
C LYS A 89 -28.13 -25.22 -5.31
N ALA A 90 -29.05 -24.59 -4.58
CA ALA A 90 -28.97 -24.45 -3.14
C ALA A 90 -29.22 -25.75 -2.36
N ALA A 91 -29.89 -26.74 -2.96
CA ALA A 91 -30.26 -28.01 -2.31
C ALA A 91 -29.12 -29.05 -2.32
N TYR A 92 -28.07 -28.83 -3.12
CA TYR A 92 -26.98 -29.78 -3.31
C TYR A 92 -25.66 -29.25 -2.75
N VAL A 93 -24.79 -30.20 -2.39
CA VAL A 93 -23.41 -29.92 -2.01
C VAL A 93 -22.64 -29.49 -3.26
N ARG A 94 -21.71 -28.55 -3.09
CA ARG A 94 -20.86 -28.16 -4.21
C ARG A 94 -19.88 -29.30 -4.52
N PRO A 95 -19.69 -29.66 -5.79
CA PRO A 95 -18.68 -30.64 -6.15
C PRO A 95 -17.29 -30.09 -5.79
N VAL A 96 -16.50 -30.93 -5.14
CA VAL A 96 -15.08 -30.69 -4.89
C VAL A 96 -14.33 -31.48 -5.95
N TYR A 97 -13.53 -30.79 -6.75
CA TYR A 97 -12.74 -31.39 -7.82
C TYR A 97 -11.30 -31.57 -7.38
N SER A 98 -10.66 -32.62 -7.88
CA SER A 98 -9.22 -32.72 -7.81
C SER A 98 -8.56 -31.65 -8.68
N ILE A 99 -7.27 -31.38 -8.44
CA ILE A 99 -6.53 -30.39 -9.23
C ILE A 99 -6.44 -30.82 -10.70
N ALA A 100 -6.27 -32.11 -10.98
CA ALA A 100 -6.17 -32.64 -12.33
C ALA A 100 -7.47 -32.42 -13.12
N GLU A 101 -8.61 -32.84 -12.56
CA GLU A 101 -9.93 -32.64 -13.17
C GLU A 101 -10.24 -31.14 -13.36
N ALA A 102 -9.87 -30.31 -12.38
CA ALA A 102 -10.04 -28.88 -12.49
C ALA A 102 -9.27 -28.33 -13.70
N ILE A 103 -8.03 -28.76 -13.93
CA ILE A 103 -7.22 -28.33 -15.08
C ILE A 103 -7.86 -28.78 -16.40
N GLU A 104 -8.36 -30.00 -16.48
CA GLU A 104 -9.04 -30.52 -17.68
C GLU A 104 -10.29 -29.69 -18.02
N MET A 105 -11.14 -29.41 -17.03
CA MET A 105 -12.29 -28.53 -17.22
C MET A 105 -11.91 -27.13 -17.67
N HIS A 106 -10.81 -26.55 -17.17
CA HIS A 106 -10.33 -25.24 -17.65
C HIS A 106 -9.90 -25.30 -19.12
N ARG A 107 -9.28 -26.42 -19.55
CA ARG A 107 -8.89 -26.63 -20.95
C ARG A 107 -10.11 -26.77 -21.87
N GLU A 108 -11.12 -27.51 -21.44
CA GLU A 108 -12.38 -27.65 -22.17
C GLU A 108 -13.11 -26.31 -22.34
N LEU A 109 -13.15 -25.50 -21.28
CA LEU A 109 -13.72 -24.15 -21.34
C LEU A 109 -12.96 -23.27 -22.34
N GLN A 110 -11.64 -23.35 -22.36
CA GLN A 110 -10.78 -22.55 -23.24
C GLN A 110 -10.76 -23.02 -24.71
N HIS A 111 -11.54 -24.05 -25.07
CA HIS A 111 -11.65 -24.55 -26.43
C HIS A 111 -11.98 -23.42 -27.45
N PRO A 112 -11.43 -23.46 -28.68
CA PRO A 112 -11.66 -22.44 -29.71
C PRO A 112 -13.14 -22.17 -30.03
N THR A 113 -13.99 -23.17 -29.90
CA THR A 113 -15.45 -23.01 -30.09
C THR A 113 -16.13 -22.22 -28.97
N MET A 114 -15.50 -22.13 -27.79
CA MET A 114 -16.05 -21.51 -26.59
C MET A 114 -15.39 -20.15 -26.34
N PHE A 115 -14.36 -20.10 -25.47
CA PHE A 115 -13.68 -18.86 -25.10
C PHE A 115 -12.48 -18.51 -25.99
N ASN A 116 -12.03 -19.43 -26.86
CA ASN A 116 -10.94 -19.22 -27.82
C ASN A 116 -9.69 -18.57 -27.23
N ASN A 117 -9.25 -19.04 -26.07
CA ASN A 117 -8.04 -18.57 -25.42
C ASN A 117 -7.30 -19.71 -24.74
N VAL A 118 -6.63 -20.52 -25.57
CA VAL A 118 -5.90 -21.72 -25.14
C VAL A 118 -4.64 -21.37 -24.31
N ALA A 119 -4.12 -20.15 -24.46
CA ALA A 119 -2.91 -19.69 -23.77
C ALA A 119 -3.20 -18.92 -22.46
N ALA A 120 -4.45 -18.88 -22.01
CA ALA A 120 -4.82 -18.09 -20.83
C ALA A 120 -4.15 -18.62 -19.54
N PRO A 121 -3.57 -17.74 -18.71
CA PRO A 121 -2.96 -18.15 -17.45
C PRO A 121 -4.03 -18.58 -16.44
N VAL A 122 -3.76 -19.69 -15.73
CA VAL A 122 -4.60 -20.17 -14.64
C VAL A 122 -4.11 -19.58 -13.32
N VAL A 123 -5.00 -18.87 -12.61
CA VAL A 123 -4.69 -18.26 -11.31
C VAL A 123 -5.27 -19.11 -10.19
N LEU A 124 -4.39 -19.63 -9.34
CA LEU A 124 -4.79 -20.34 -8.13
C LEU A 124 -5.06 -19.32 -7.01
N ARG A 125 -6.24 -19.38 -6.42
CA ARG A 125 -6.58 -18.60 -5.23
C ARG A 125 -6.64 -19.52 -4.02
N LEU A 126 -5.81 -19.23 -3.02
CA LEU A 126 -5.75 -19.97 -1.76
C LEU A 126 -6.14 -19.07 -0.60
N ASP A 127 -7.01 -19.58 0.24
CA ASP A 127 -7.32 -18.98 1.54
C ASP A 127 -6.67 -19.86 2.61
N LEU A 128 -5.69 -19.29 3.32
CA LEU A 128 -5.03 -19.96 4.42
C LEU A 128 -5.55 -19.36 5.73
N ASN A 129 -5.97 -20.21 6.65
CA ASN A 129 -6.27 -19.76 8.00
C ASN A 129 -4.94 -19.55 8.75
N MET A 130 -4.59 -18.30 9.01
CA MET A 130 -3.35 -17.91 9.70
C MET A 130 -3.58 -17.60 11.19
N GLU A 131 -4.77 -17.93 11.71
CA GLU A 131 -5.13 -17.77 13.12
C GLU A 131 -4.48 -18.85 13.99
N LEU A 132 -3.93 -18.45 15.13
CA LEU A 132 -3.41 -19.35 16.15
C LEU A 132 -4.39 -19.45 17.32
N GLU A 133 -4.10 -20.30 18.31
CA GLU A 133 -4.99 -20.56 19.46
C GLU A 133 -5.40 -19.29 20.22
N LYS A 134 -4.52 -18.28 20.26
CA LYS A 134 -4.79 -16.97 20.87
C LYS A 134 -5.21 -15.98 19.78
N LYS A 135 -6.37 -15.36 19.97
CA LYS A 135 -6.98 -14.41 19.02
C LYS A 135 -6.11 -13.19 18.62
N ASN A 136 -5.18 -12.78 19.48
CA ASN A 136 -4.28 -11.66 19.21
C ASN A 136 -2.90 -12.11 18.69
N HIS A 137 -2.70 -13.42 18.54
CA HIS A 137 -1.46 -13.99 18.10
C HIS A 137 -1.62 -14.45 16.66
N TYR A 138 -1.11 -13.64 15.74
CA TYR A 138 -1.11 -13.96 14.31
C TYR A 138 0.21 -14.63 13.95
N LEU A 139 0.17 -15.51 12.95
CA LEU A 139 1.40 -15.97 12.30
C LEU A 139 2.12 -14.79 11.65
N GLU A 140 3.46 -14.85 11.66
CA GLU A 140 4.27 -13.89 10.93
C GLU A 140 3.97 -13.96 9.43
N SER A 141 4.10 -12.83 8.73
CA SER A 141 3.89 -12.77 7.29
C SER A 141 4.90 -13.63 6.56
N THR A 142 4.44 -14.72 5.94
CA THR A 142 5.31 -15.63 5.19
C THR A 142 5.44 -15.19 3.73
N SER A 143 6.65 -14.81 3.31
CA SER A 143 7.03 -14.70 1.90
C SER A 143 7.99 -15.84 1.57
N LYS A 144 7.52 -16.81 0.77
CA LYS A 144 8.35 -17.91 0.27
C LYS A 144 8.44 -17.84 -1.23
N LEU A 145 9.65 -18.01 -1.77
CA LEU A 145 9.87 -18.18 -3.19
C LEU A 145 9.68 -19.66 -3.54
N ILE A 146 8.90 -19.92 -4.59
CA ILE A 146 8.65 -21.26 -5.10
C ILE A 146 9.23 -21.36 -6.50
N LEU A 147 10.06 -22.37 -6.72
CA LEU A 147 10.58 -22.69 -8.05
C LEU A 147 9.49 -23.46 -8.80
N MET A 148 9.03 -22.90 -9.92
CA MET A 148 8.07 -23.59 -10.78
C MET A 148 8.82 -24.55 -11.71
N PRO A 149 8.42 -25.83 -11.80
CA PRO A 149 9.09 -26.79 -12.69
C PRO A 149 8.87 -26.49 -14.17
N HIS A 150 7.74 -25.85 -14.51
CA HIS A 150 7.41 -25.45 -15.86
C HIS A 150 7.42 -23.93 -15.97
N THR A 151 8.24 -23.37 -16.87
CA THR A 151 8.21 -21.93 -17.12
C THR A 151 7.00 -21.57 -17.95
N PHE A 152 6.35 -20.45 -17.65
CA PHE A 152 5.30 -19.88 -18.47
C PHE A 152 5.69 -18.48 -18.94
N HIS A 153 5.16 -18.10 -20.10
CA HIS A 153 5.43 -16.79 -20.66
C HIS A 153 4.77 -15.71 -19.80
N HIS A 154 5.61 -14.87 -19.23
CA HIS A 154 5.18 -13.61 -18.67
C HIS A 154 5.34 -12.58 -19.79
N ASP A 155 4.25 -11.99 -20.28
CA ASP A 155 4.28 -10.93 -21.30
C ASP A 155 5.09 -9.69 -20.86
N GLN A 156 5.56 -9.69 -19.62
CA GLN A 156 6.42 -8.70 -19.00
C GLN A 156 7.89 -9.15 -19.00
N LYS A 157 8.76 -8.31 -19.54
CA LYS A 157 10.21 -8.47 -19.41
C LYS A 157 10.62 -8.20 -17.95
N ARG A 158 11.14 -9.22 -17.26
CA ARG A 158 11.70 -9.08 -15.92
C ARG A 158 13.18 -8.72 -16.03
N THR A 159 13.47 -7.42 -15.96
CA THR A 159 14.84 -6.91 -15.91
C THR A 159 15.46 -7.21 -14.56
N ILE A 160 16.53 -8.02 -14.55
CA ILE A 160 17.28 -8.36 -13.34
C ILE A 160 18.54 -7.49 -13.30
N LEU A 161 18.69 -6.72 -12.21
CA LEU A 161 19.87 -5.91 -11.94
C LEU A 161 20.70 -6.58 -10.85
N ALA A 162 21.97 -6.88 -11.14
CA ALA A 162 22.90 -7.51 -10.20
C ALA A 162 23.90 -6.49 -9.64
N PHE A 163 23.97 -6.38 -8.31
CA PHE A 163 24.92 -5.50 -7.62
C PHE A 163 26.15 -6.29 -7.19
N VAL A 164 27.28 -6.06 -7.84
CA VAL A 164 28.52 -6.82 -7.61
C VAL A 164 29.73 -5.88 -7.74
N LYS A 165 30.66 -5.95 -6.77
CA LYS A 165 31.87 -5.10 -6.76
C LYS A 165 32.98 -5.63 -7.66
N ASN A 166 33.16 -6.95 -7.72
CA ASN A 166 34.26 -7.58 -8.45
C ASN A 166 33.92 -7.73 -9.94
N PRO A 167 34.84 -7.41 -10.87
CA PRO A 167 34.57 -7.50 -12.31
C PRO A 167 34.33 -8.95 -12.76
N ASP A 168 35.07 -9.92 -12.25
CA ASP A 168 34.91 -11.33 -12.65
C ASP A 168 33.51 -11.87 -12.30
N LEU A 169 33.01 -11.51 -11.11
CA LEU A 169 31.67 -11.89 -10.66
C LEU A 169 30.56 -11.11 -11.40
N GLN A 170 30.85 -9.93 -11.95
CA GLN A 170 29.91 -9.22 -12.82
C GLN A 170 29.71 -10.00 -14.12
N ILE A 171 30.79 -10.57 -14.68
CA ILE A 171 30.72 -11.41 -15.88
C ILE A 171 29.88 -12.66 -15.57
N SER A 172 30.15 -13.35 -14.47
CA SER A 172 29.34 -14.52 -14.08
C SER A 172 27.87 -14.19 -13.83
N ALA A 173 27.56 -12.99 -13.33
CA ALA A 173 26.17 -12.56 -13.14
C ALA A 173 25.44 -12.30 -14.47
N LEU A 174 26.14 -11.74 -15.45
CA LEU A 174 25.60 -11.57 -16.81
C LEU A 174 25.38 -12.93 -17.48
N GLU A 175 26.33 -13.86 -17.34
CA GLU A 175 26.20 -15.24 -17.82
C GLU A 175 25.02 -15.97 -17.17
N ALA A 176 24.75 -15.70 -15.88
CA ALA A 176 23.60 -16.24 -15.16
C ALA A 176 22.24 -15.62 -15.57
N GLY A 177 22.24 -14.64 -16.49
CA GLY A 177 21.02 -14.03 -17.04
C GLY A 177 20.59 -12.72 -16.40
N ALA A 178 21.49 -12.02 -15.69
CA ALA A 178 21.25 -10.62 -15.32
C ALA A 178 21.30 -9.72 -16.57
N GLU A 179 20.41 -8.73 -16.66
CA GLU A 179 20.40 -7.79 -17.79
C GLU A 179 21.50 -6.73 -17.64
N ILE A 180 21.74 -6.29 -16.40
CA ILE A 180 22.80 -5.34 -16.07
C ILE A 180 23.46 -5.79 -14.78
N ALA A 181 24.79 -5.92 -14.81
CA ALA A 181 25.63 -6.12 -13.63
C ALA A 181 26.50 -4.89 -13.39
N GLY A 182 26.61 -4.43 -12.15
CA GLY A 182 27.48 -3.30 -11.83
C GLY A 182 27.66 -3.08 -10.33
N GLY A 183 28.61 -2.20 -10.01
CA GLY A 183 28.99 -1.91 -8.63
C GLY A 183 28.24 -0.73 -8.00
N PRO A 184 28.89 0.07 -7.13
CA PRO A 184 28.26 1.17 -6.40
C PRO A 184 27.74 2.31 -7.31
N GLU A 185 28.15 2.33 -8.57
CA GLU A 185 27.67 3.29 -9.58
C GLU A 185 26.19 3.10 -9.89
N LEU A 186 25.70 1.85 -9.90
CA LEU A 186 24.29 1.54 -10.17
C LEU A 186 23.39 1.93 -8.99
N VAL A 187 23.91 1.91 -7.76
CA VAL A 187 23.13 2.27 -6.56
C VAL A 187 22.61 3.70 -6.64
N LYS A 188 23.40 4.62 -7.20
CA LYS A 188 22.99 6.02 -7.40
C LYS A 188 21.82 6.15 -8.38
N LYS A 189 21.67 5.23 -9.33
CA LYS A 189 20.60 5.25 -10.34
C LYS A 189 19.28 4.69 -9.81
N VAL A 190 19.34 3.78 -8.83
CA VAL A 190 18.16 3.15 -8.22
C VAL A 190 17.66 3.93 -6.99
N SER A 191 18.55 4.61 -6.28
CA SER A 191 18.25 5.34 -5.04
C SER A 191 17.56 6.72 -5.25
N CYS A 192 17.11 7.03 -6.46
CA CYS A 192 16.45 8.30 -6.77
C CYS A 192 15.12 8.47 -6.01
#